data_AF-A0A846C3F3-F1
#
_entry.id   AF-A0A846C3F3-F1
#
_cell.length_a   1.000
_cell.length_b   1.000
_cell.length_c   1.000
_cell.angle_alpha   90.00
_cell.angle_beta   90.00
_cell.angle_gamma   90.00
#
_symmetry.space_group_name_H-M   'P 1'
#
loop_
_entity.id
_entity.type
_entity.pdbx_description
1 polymer ?
#
loop_
_entity_poly.entity_id
_entity_poly.type
_entity_poly.pdbx_seq_one_letter_code
_entity_poly.pdbx_strand_id
1 'polypeptide(L)'
;MNYTPTLPRTSLFELARSGDFQAISYWINKQLKPQGISARIAKETTGYLQVLVEFHREPPVDRLIKFICHQLGQLNSPVLERVNIVGRLSGSSNILWKHSVRINSPAKRNLNNQSNFANKTDNLKFQTFRSLMLIGSALAAFILGCWVSYYAVIVKNSISDKWVETATEKVQVINHKKIANPNDPTVTLMFAGDVNLSNPVSNSIQGNYKYPFAKMDEYRKADLAIVNLENPLSRSTLKNTTQQKKLTVDPNYVKVLTSGGVDLVNLANDHTIGYPEKSLVETIETLEDTGIHSLGAGRTKEEARRPKVMEIKGQKIAYLNYYDTDIPSTTRSVNVNTSNKDRISSDIQILRNQVDWIIVNYHWGVELSEYPGDWQMDTARMTIDQGADLVVGHHPKVLQGAEIYQGRPIIYSLGNFIFGDTSNKESDYETAVLKVSLKKGKMKIEFLPVVVSKYQPQIVKGEKGKEILKHIAEISSVFHQPMRTPVAIDPINKDFNFVGIDSVSGEQNSNNLSTRFGRGT
;
A
#
# COMPACT_ATOMS: atom_id res chain seq x y z
N MET A 1 -12.85 12.82 41.69
CA MET A 1 -12.97 11.78 40.65
C MET A 1 -13.89 12.33 39.58
N ASN A 2 -13.33 12.79 38.45
CA ASN A 2 -14.11 13.33 37.34
C ASN A 2 -14.56 12.18 36.44
N TYR A 3 -15.89 12.02 36.36
CA TYR A 3 -16.56 11.18 35.38
C TYR A 3 -16.42 11.84 34.00
N THR A 4 -15.71 11.19 33.08
CA THR A 4 -15.70 11.56 31.67
C THR A 4 -17.00 11.04 31.02
N PRO A 5 -17.79 11.86 30.31
CA PRO A 5 -18.99 11.38 29.62
C PRO A 5 -18.57 10.51 28.44
N THR A 6 -19.11 9.30 28.35
CA THR A 6 -19.04 8.47 27.16
C THR A 6 -19.75 9.16 26.00
N LEU A 7 -19.04 9.42 24.90
CA LEU A 7 -19.65 9.83 23.64
C LEU A 7 -20.73 8.80 23.24
N PRO A 8 -21.94 9.23 22.84
CA PRO A 8 -22.97 8.30 22.43
C PRO A 8 -22.51 7.59 21.15
N ARG A 9 -22.49 6.24 21.17
CA ARG A 9 -22.36 5.44 19.95
C ARG A 9 -23.50 5.84 19.02
N THR A 10 -23.21 6.57 17.95
CA THR A 10 -24.19 6.95 16.94
C THR A 10 -24.87 5.69 16.42
N SER A 11 -26.20 5.65 16.48
CA SER A 11 -26.94 4.47 16.02
C SER A 11 -26.74 4.29 14.50
N LEU A 12 -26.82 3.05 14.02
CA LEU A 12 -26.75 2.73 12.59
C LEU A 12 -27.76 3.54 11.77
N PHE A 13 -28.94 3.83 12.34
CA PHE A 13 -29.95 4.67 11.70
C PHE A 13 -29.48 6.12 11.54
N GLU A 14 -28.83 6.69 12.56
CA GLU A 14 -28.29 8.05 12.50
C GLU A 14 -27.12 8.17 11.52
N LEU A 15 -26.26 7.13 11.43
CA LEU A 15 -25.22 7.05 10.39
C LEU A 15 -25.83 6.95 8.99
N ALA A 16 -26.85 6.10 8.80
CA ALA A 16 -27.53 6.00 7.51
C ALA A 16 -28.24 7.31 7.14
N ARG A 17 -28.85 7.98 8.12
CA ARG A 17 -29.51 9.27 7.97
C ARG A 17 -28.54 10.40 7.60
N SER A 18 -27.33 10.40 8.16
CA SER A 18 -26.30 11.40 7.86
C SER A 18 -25.65 11.21 6.47
N GLY A 19 -25.94 10.09 5.80
CA GLY A 19 -25.46 9.80 4.45
C GLY A 19 -24.31 8.79 4.39
N ASP A 20 -23.99 8.09 5.48
CA ASP A 20 -22.97 7.04 5.49
C ASP A 20 -23.38 5.84 4.63
N PHE A 21 -22.59 5.53 3.60
CA PHE A 21 -22.96 4.54 2.58
C PHE A 21 -22.95 3.10 3.10
N GLN A 22 -22.07 2.77 4.03
CA GLN A 22 -22.02 1.45 4.64
C GLN A 22 -23.26 1.24 5.52
N ALA A 23 -23.64 2.26 6.28
CA ALA A 23 -24.84 2.25 7.09
C ALA A 23 -26.12 2.17 6.23
N ILE A 24 -26.21 2.93 5.13
CA ILE A 24 -27.35 2.84 4.19
C ILE A 24 -27.37 1.45 3.53
N SER A 25 -26.22 0.89 3.16
CA SER A 25 -26.13 -0.44 2.53
C SER A 25 -26.62 -1.51 3.48
N TYR A 26 -26.17 -1.47 4.74
CA TYR A 26 -26.66 -2.37 5.78
C TYR A 26 -28.16 -2.18 6.02
N TRP A 27 -28.64 -0.94 6.11
CA TRP A 27 -30.05 -0.60 6.33
C TRP A 27 -30.97 -1.23 5.28
N ILE A 28 -30.64 -1.08 4.00
CA ILE A 28 -31.43 -1.64 2.89
C ILE A 28 -31.30 -3.17 2.84
N ASN A 29 -30.07 -3.69 3.00
CA ASN A 29 -29.82 -5.14 2.91
C ASN A 29 -30.46 -5.95 4.04
N LYS A 30 -30.74 -5.35 5.19
CA LYS A 30 -31.43 -6.01 6.31
C LYS A 30 -32.74 -6.67 5.89
N GLN A 31 -33.43 -6.11 4.89
CA GLN A 31 -34.72 -6.61 4.42
C GLN A 31 -34.66 -7.26 3.02
N LEU A 32 -33.61 -6.99 2.24
CA LEU A 32 -33.43 -7.60 0.91
C LEU A 32 -32.74 -8.96 0.96
N LYS A 33 -31.76 -9.17 1.86
CA LYS A 33 -30.99 -10.42 1.93
C LYS A 33 -31.84 -11.68 2.10
N PRO A 34 -32.90 -11.71 2.95
CA PRO A 34 -33.77 -12.87 3.07
C PRO A 34 -34.52 -13.24 1.78
N GLN A 35 -34.63 -12.31 0.83
CA GLN A 35 -35.28 -12.52 -0.47
C GLN A 35 -34.29 -12.90 -1.57
N GLY A 36 -33.02 -13.17 -1.22
CA GLY A 36 -31.97 -13.51 -2.19
C GLY A 36 -31.51 -12.32 -3.06
N ILE A 37 -31.79 -11.10 -2.60
CA ILE A 37 -31.44 -9.85 -3.27
C ILE A 37 -30.39 -9.13 -2.42
N SER A 38 -29.33 -8.61 -3.06
CA SER A 38 -28.33 -7.79 -2.38
C SER A 38 -28.19 -6.42 -3.03
N ALA A 39 -28.03 -5.38 -2.23
CA ALA A 39 -27.87 -4.00 -2.68
C ALA A 39 -26.51 -3.45 -2.26
N ARG A 40 -25.64 -3.15 -3.22
CA ARG A 40 -24.38 -2.45 -2.97
C ARG A 40 -24.57 -0.97 -3.23
N ILE A 41 -23.98 -0.13 -2.38
CA ILE A 41 -24.14 1.32 -2.45
C ILE A 41 -22.81 1.94 -2.81
N ALA A 42 -22.81 2.75 -3.86
CA ALA A 42 -21.69 3.58 -4.25
C ALA A 42 -22.12 5.06 -4.21
N LYS A 43 -21.17 5.95 -3.88
CA LYS A 43 -21.37 7.39 -3.96
C LYS A 43 -20.97 7.85 -5.36
N GLU A 44 -21.88 8.52 -6.06
CA GLU A 44 -21.58 9.12 -7.36
C GLU A 44 -21.13 10.58 -7.17
N THR A 45 -21.86 11.37 -6.37
CA THR A 45 -21.52 12.74 -5.94
C THR A 45 -22.27 13.11 -4.64
N THR A 46 -22.06 14.30 -4.06
CA THR A 46 -22.80 14.75 -2.85
C THR A 46 -24.31 14.78 -3.12
N GLY A 47 -25.07 13.95 -2.40
CA GLY A 47 -26.52 13.85 -2.52
C GLY A 47 -27.07 12.92 -3.61
N TYR A 48 -26.17 12.28 -4.37
CA TYR A 48 -26.49 11.30 -5.41
C TYR A 48 -25.98 9.91 -5.01
N LEU A 49 -26.92 8.99 -4.84
CA LEU A 49 -26.65 7.63 -4.42
C LEU A 49 -26.76 6.67 -5.61
N GLN A 50 -25.80 5.78 -5.81
CA GLN A 50 -25.94 4.66 -6.73
C GLN A 50 -26.19 3.37 -5.94
N VAL A 51 -27.27 2.66 -6.27
CA VAL A 51 -27.64 1.39 -5.65
C VAL A 51 -27.61 0.31 -6.72
N LEU A 52 -26.60 -0.56 -6.66
CA LEU A 52 -26.51 -1.74 -7.51
C LEU A 52 -27.21 -2.90 -6.81
N VAL A 53 -28.26 -3.42 -7.42
CA VAL A 53 -29.04 -4.54 -6.91
C VAL A 53 -28.72 -5.80 -7.71
N GLU A 54 -28.29 -6.84 -7.01
CA GLU A 54 -27.95 -8.14 -7.56
C GLU A 54 -28.97 -9.18 -7.08
N PHE A 55 -29.45 -10.01 -8.00
CA PHE A 55 -30.45 -11.05 -7.74
C PHE A 55 -30.19 -12.30 -8.56
N HIS A 56 -30.51 -13.48 -8.04
CA HIS A 56 -30.35 -14.74 -8.78
C HIS A 56 -31.46 -14.95 -9.83
N ARG A 57 -32.66 -14.40 -9.56
CA ARG A 57 -33.80 -14.36 -10.47
C ARG A 57 -34.40 -12.97 -10.43
N GLU A 58 -34.75 -12.42 -11.59
CA GLU A 58 -35.29 -11.07 -11.68
C GLU A 58 -36.57 -10.92 -10.84
N PRO A 59 -36.58 -10.03 -9.82
CA PRO A 59 -37.76 -9.76 -9.03
C PRO A 59 -38.71 -8.81 -9.80
N PRO A 60 -39.95 -8.62 -9.35
CA PRO A 60 -40.82 -7.57 -9.90
C PRO A 60 -40.19 -6.19 -9.72
N VAL A 61 -39.56 -5.67 -10.77
CA VAL A 61 -38.66 -4.50 -10.76
C VAL A 61 -39.32 -3.28 -10.12
N ASP A 62 -40.56 -2.98 -10.49
CA ASP A 62 -41.32 -1.85 -9.94
C ASP A 62 -41.55 -1.96 -8.43
N ARG A 63 -41.76 -3.18 -7.90
CA ARG A 63 -41.94 -3.38 -6.44
C ARG A 63 -40.63 -3.18 -5.71
N LEU A 64 -39.54 -3.69 -6.26
CA LEU A 64 -38.21 -3.55 -5.69
C LEU A 64 -37.76 -2.08 -5.65
N ILE A 65 -37.98 -1.33 -6.73
CA ILE A 65 -37.67 0.11 -6.78
C ILE A 65 -38.49 0.87 -5.73
N LYS A 66 -39.81 0.63 -5.69
CA LYS A 66 -40.69 1.25 -4.67
C LYS A 66 -40.22 0.92 -3.25
N PHE A 67 -39.82 -0.33 -3.02
CA PHE A 67 -39.30 -0.78 -1.74
C PHE A 67 -38.01 -0.03 -1.36
N ILE A 68 -37.01 0.03 -2.25
CA ILE A 68 -35.74 0.73 -1.99
C ILE A 68 -35.99 2.22 -1.73
N CYS A 69 -36.82 2.87 -2.54
CA CYS A 69 -37.21 4.26 -2.33
C CYS A 69 -37.93 4.48 -0.99
N HIS A 70 -38.77 3.53 -0.57
CA HIS A 70 -39.44 3.58 0.73
C HIS A 70 -38.44 3.44 1.89
N GLN A 71 -37.47 2.52 1.81
CA GLN A 71 -36.42 2.37 2.84
C GLN A 71 -35.55 3.63 2.95
N LEU A 72 -35.19 4.24 1.82
CA LEU A 72 -34.43 5.49 1.78
C LEU A 72 -35.25 6.68 2.30
N GLY A 73 -36.56 6.71 2.00
CA GLY A 73 -37.47 7.74 2.50
C GLY A 73 -37.62 7.72 4.03
N GLN A 74 -37.61 6.53 4.64
CA GLN A 74 -37.69 6.36 6.10
C GLN A 74 -36.49 6.97 6.85
N LEU A 75 -35.33 7.08 6.20
CA LEU A 75 -34.17 7.73 6.80
C LEU A 75 -34.41 9.22 7.09
N ASN A 76 -35.33 9.86 6.34
CA ASN A 76 -35.59 11.31 6.42
C ASN A 76 -34.28 12.12 6.39
N SER A 77 -33.36 11.70 5.52
CA SER A 77 -32.04 12.30 5.38
C SER A 77 -32.12 13.70 4.78
N PRO A 78 -31.39 14.70 5.30
CA PRO A 78 -31.32 16.04 4.69
C PRO A 78 -30.39 16.09 3.47
N VAL A 79 -29.50 15.10 3.31
CA VAL A 79 -28.46 15.11 2.28
C VAL A 79 -28.80 14.25 1.05
N LEU A 80 -29.71 13.28 1.17
CA LEU A 80 -30.08 12.41 0.03
C LEU A 80 -31.07 13.12 -0.90
N GLU A 81 -30.68 13.30 -2.17
CA GLU A 81 -31.49 13.99 -3.18
C GLU A 81 -32.03 13.08 -4.26
N ARG A 82 -31.18 12.16 -4.74
CA ARG A 82 -31.48 11.28 -5.87
C ARG A 82 -30.81 9.93 -5.66
N VAL A 83 -31.49 8.88 -6.12
CA VAL A 83 -30.95 7.53 -6.17
C VAL A 83 -31.01 6.97 -7.60
N ASN A 84 -29.89 6.45 -8.06
CA ASN A 84 -29.74 5.68 -9.29
C ASN A 84 -29.73 4.20 -8.92
N ILE A 85 -30.82 3.50 -9.17
CA ILE A 85 -30.97 2.06 -8.89
C ILE A 85 -30.69 1.28 -10.17
N VAL A 86 -29.77 0.33 -10.10
CA VAL A 86 -29.33 -0.48 -11.24
C VAL A 86 -29.51 -1.95 -10.89
N GLY A 87 -30.10 -2.74 -11.78
CA GLY A 87 -30.35 -4.18 -11.54
C GLY A 87 -29.51 -5.08 -12.44
N ARG A 88 -28.96 -6.17 -11.88
CA ARG A 88 -28.28 -7.22 -12.62
C ARG A 88 -28.48 -8.60 -12.01
N LEU A 89 -28.27 -9.63 -12.82
CA LEU A 89 -28.17 -11.00 -12.30
C LEU A 89 -26.90 -11.16 -11.48
N SER A 90 -26.98 -11.91 -10.37
CA SER A 90 -25.85 -12.28 -9.55
C SER A 90 -24.78 -12.97 -10.40
N GLY A 91 -23.54 -12.48 -10.35
CA GLY A 91 -22.43 -13.01 -11.17
C GLY A 91 -22.39 -12.52 -12.63
N SER A 92 -23.36 -11.72 -13.09
CA SER A 92 -23.35 -11.14 -14.44
C SER A 92 -22.79 -9.70 -14.44
N SER A 93 -22.12 -9.32 -15.53
CA SER A 93 -21.73 -7.93 -15.79
C SER A 93 -22.83 -7.15 -16.54
N ASN A 94 -23.86 -7.83 -17.05
CA ASN A 94 -24.91 -7.20 -17.85
C ASN A 94 -25.93 -6.49 -16.97
N ILE A 95 -26.14 -5.19 -17.23
CA ILE A 95 -27.17 -4.40 -16.55
C ILE A 95 -28.50 -4.65 -17.25
N LEU A 96 -29.48 -5.16 -16.52
CA LEU A 96 -30.82 -5.43 -17.04
C LEU A 96 -31.66 -4.17 -17.11
N TRP A 97 -31.55 -3.29 -16.11
CA TRP A 97 -32.33 -2.06 -16.03
C TRP A 97 -31.67 -1.00 -15.13
N LYS A 98 -32.04 0.26 -15.35
CA LYS A 98 -31.59 1.43 -14.59
C LYS A 98 -32.75 2.40 -14.36
N HIS A 99 -32.91 2.85 -13.12
CA HIS A 99 -33.93 3.84 -12.74
C HIS A 99 -33.31 4.96 -11.89
N SER A 100 -33.65 6.20 -12.21
CA SER A 100 -33.26 7.38 -11.44
C SER A 100 -34.48 7.95 -10.74
N VAL A 101 -34.48 7.99 -9.41
CA VAL A 101 -35.60 8.45 -8.59
C VAL A 101 -35.16 9.58 -7.67
N ARG A 102 -35.97 10.65 -7.58
CA ARG A 102 -35.76 11.73 -6.61
C ARG A 102 -36.32 11.31 -5.25
N ILE A 103 -35.55 11.50 -4.18
CA ILE A 103 -35.99 11.22 -2.81
C ILE A 103 -36.56 12.49 -2.21
N ASN A 104 -37.83 12.44 -1.81
CA ASN A 104 -38.51 13.55 -1.14
C ASN A 104 -38.53 13.29 0.37
N SER A 105 -37.70 14.03 1.11
CA SER A 105 -37.54 13.90 2.57
C SER A 105 -38.08 15.18 3.28
N PRO A 106 -38.95 15.07 4.30
CA PRO A 106 -39.41 16.20 5.10
C PRO A 106 -38.28 17.05 5.73
N ALA A 107 -37.18 16.43 6.16
CA ALA A 107 -36.03 17.12 6.73
C ALA A 107 -35.38 18.10 5.73
N LYS A 108 -35.49 17.81 4.43
CA LYS A 108 -35.02 18.69 3.36
C LYS A 108 -35.96 19.90 3.14
N ARG A 109 -37.27 19.74 3.37
CA ARG A 109 -38.24 20.86 3.30
C ARG A 109 -37.98 21.92 4.37
N ASN A 110 -37.52 21.52 5.57
CA ASN A 110 -37.20 22.47 6.63
C ASN A 110 -35.92 23.28 6.37
N LEU A 111 -34.93 22.71 5.68
CA LEU A 111 -33.73 23.44 5.24
C LEU A 111 -34.05 24.46 4.14
N ASN A 112 -34.96 24.13 3.22
CA ASN A 112 -35.40 25.05 2.16
C ASN A 112 -36.42 26.11 2.65
N ASN A 113 -37.06 25.92 3.80
CA ASN A 113 -37.98 26.90 4.40
C ASN A 113 -37.27 27.96 5.27
N GLN A 114 -35.98 27.78 5.61
CA GLN A 114 -35.16 28.83 6.25
C GLN A 114 -34.47 29.76 5.24
N SER A 115 -34.51 29.46 3.94
CA SER A 115 -33.96 30.31 2.88
C SER A 115 -35.01 31.16 2.14
N ASN A 116 -36.20 31.33 2.71
CA ASN A 116 -37.28 32.18 2.17
C ASN A 116 -37.72 33.24 3.19
N PHE A 117 -36.75 33.95 3.79
CA PHE A 117 -36.97 35.26 4.40
C PHE A 117 -36.03 36.27 3.74
N ALA A 118 -36.45 36.76 2.59
CA ALA A 118 -36.24 38.13 2.13
C ALA A 118 -36.63 38.19 0.65
N ASN A 119 -37.83 38.69 0.40
CA ASN A 119 -38.05 39.85 -0.47
C ASN A 119 -39.42 39.74 -1.14
N LYS A 120 -40.33 40.65 -0.75
CA LYS A 120 -41.18 41.32 -1.72
C LYS A 120 -41.72 42.65 -1.20
N THR A 121 -41.34 43.71 -1.94
CA THR A 121 -42.09 44.93 -2.33
C THR A 121 -42.55 45.93 -1.24
N ASP A 122 -42.41 47.26 -1.39
CA ASP A 122 -42.56 48.09 -2.60
C ASP A 122 -41.73 49.41 -2.66
N ASN A 123 -41.39 49.76 -3.91
CA ASN A 123 -41.31 51.07 -4.59
C ASN A 123 -40.94 52.37 -3.83
N LEU A 124 -39.95 53.10 -4.35
CA LEU A 124 -40.18 54.31 -5.19
C LEU A 124 -38.86 54.94 -5.66
N LYS A 125 -38.79 55.19 -6.98
CA LYS A 125 -38.02 56.19 -7.73
C LYS A 125 -36.58 56.49 -7.27
N PHE A 126 -35.60 56.16 -8.12
CA PHE A 126 -34.59 57.12 -8.59
C PHE A 126 -33.76 56.44 -9.69
N GLN A 127 -34.16 56.68 -10.94
CA GLN A 127 -33.34 56.38 -12.12
C GLN A 127 -32.24 57.43 -12.26
N THR A 128 -31.14 57.02 -12.90
CA THR A 128 -29.95 57.80 -13.28
C THR A 128 -28.91 57.98 -12.17
N PHE A 129 -27.95 57.04 -12.07
CA PHE A 129 -26.53 57.24 -11.67
C PHE A 129 -25.75 55.92 -11.38
N ARG A 130 -26.24 54.75 -11.79
CA ARG A 130 -25.68 53.45 -11.34
C ARG A 130 -24.78 52.69 -12.33
N SER A 131 -24.45 53.22 -13.49
CA SER A 131 -23.76 52.46 -14.54
C SER A 131 -22.22 52.54 -14.53
N LEU A 132 -21.59 53.40 -13.70
CA LEU A 132 -20.13 53.61 -13.76
C LEU A 132 -19.31 53.14 -12.54
N MET A 133 -19.94 52.73 -11.42
CA MET A 133 -19.21 52.32 -10.19
C MET A 133 -19.39 50.83 -9.81
N LEU A 134 -20.35 50.11 -10.41
CA LEU A 134 -20.63 48.71 -10.06
C LEU A 134 -19.81 47.69 -10.85
N ILE A 135 -19.32 48.05 -12.03
CA ILE A 135 -18.54 47.12 -12.87
C ILE A 135 -17.14 46.91 -12.28
N GLY A 136 -16.50 47.98 -11.78
CA GLY A 136 -15.17 47.90 -11.17
C GLY A 136 -15.16 47.17 -9.84
N SER A 137 -16.14 47.42 -8.96
CA SER A 137 -16.23 46.80 -7.63
C SER A 137 -16.67 45.33 -7.69
N ALA A 138 -17.60 44.97 -8.58
CA ALA A 138 -17.99 43.58 -8.78
C ALA A 138 -16.88 42.75 -9.43
N LEU A 139 -16.15 43.31 -10.42
CA LEU A 139 -15.02 42.63 -11.04
C LEU A 139 -13.86 42.47 -10.06
N ALA A 140 -13.56 43.50 -9.25
CA ALA A 140 -12.56 43.40 -8.19
C ALA A 140 -12.95 42.34 -7.14
N ALA A 141 -14.21 42.32 -6.68
CA ALA A 141 -14.69 41.31 -5.73
C ALA A 141 -14.69 39.90 -6.33
N PHE A 142 -15.00 39.75 -7.62
CA PHE A 142 -14.91 38.47 -8.33
C PHE A 142 -13.47 38.00 -8.48
N ILE A 143 -12.55 38.88 -8.89
CA ILE A 143 -11.11 38.55 -8.99
C ILE A 143 -10.56 38.21 -7.62
N LEU A 144 -10.88 38.97 -6.57
CA LEU A 144 -10.41 38.73 -5.21
C LEU A 144 -11.05 37.45 -4.63
N GLY A 145 -12.31 37.15 -4.96
CA GLY A 145 -12.97 35.89 -4.64
C GLY A 145 -12.37 34.69 -5.36
N CYS A 146 -12.04 34.82 -6.65
CA CYS A 146 -11.31 33.82 -7.42
C CYS A 146 -9.89 33.65 -6.89
N TRP A 147 -9.22 34.73 -6.50
CA TRP A 147 -7.85 34.70 -5.98
C TRP A 147 -7.81 34.08 -4.59
N VAL A 148 -8.74 34.43 -3.69
CA VAL A 148 -8.90 33.80 -2.36
C VAL A 148 -9.32 32.34 -2.50
N SER A 149 -10.21 32.00 -3.44
CA SER A 149 -10.58 30.59 -3.70
C SER A 149 -9.41 29.79 -4.25
N TYR A 150 -8.64 30.38 -5.18
CA TYR A 150 -7.43 29.78 -5.73
C TYR A 150 -6.35 29.60 -4.66
N TYR A 151 -6.12 30.61 -3.83
CA TYR A 151 -5.20 30.53 -2.70
C TYR A 151 -5.69 29.53 -1.65
N ALA A 152 -6.99 29.46 -1.37
CA ALA A 152 -7.56 28.48 -0.45
C ALA A 152 -7.42 27.05 -1.00
N VAL A 153 -7.57 26.85 -2.31
CA VAL A 153 -7.28 25.56 -2.98
C VAL A 153 -5.79 25.23 -2.92
N ILE A 154 -4.90 26.18 -3.19
CA ILE A 154 -3.45 25.99 -3.09
C ILE A 154 -3.03 25.68 -1.65
N VAL A 155 -3.51 26.44 -0.67
CA VAL A 155 -3.17 26.26 0.75
C VAL A 155 -3.73 24.93 1.24
N LYS A 156 -4.97 24.59 0.90
CA LYS A 156 -5.59 23.30 1.26
C LYS A 156 -4.86 22.12 0.61
N ASN A 157 -4.45 22.23 -0.66
CA ASN A 157 -3.61 21.22 -1.33
C ASN A 157 -2.22 21.15 -0.68
N SER A 158 -1.61 22.29 -0.34
CA SER A 158 -0.28 22.34 0.32
C SER A 158 -0.28 21.75 1.73
N ILE A 159 -1.42 21.77 2.41
CA ILE A 159 -1.60 21.19 3.75
C ILE A 159 -1.97 19.70 3.65
N SER A 160 -2.83 19.30 2.70
CA SER A 160 -3.12 17.88 2.45
C SER A 160 -1.91 17.15 1.87
N ASP A 161 -0.99 17.86 1.22
CA ASP A 161 0.20 17.21 0.66
C ASP A 161 1.21 16.75 1.71
N LYS A 162 1.19 17.35 2.90
CA LYS A 162 2.14 17.07 3.99
C LYS A 162 1.78 15.86 4.84
N TRP A 163 0.56 15.33 4.71
CA TRP A 163 0.04 14.26 5.55
C TRP A 163 -0.68 13.21 4.70
N VAL A 164 -0.58 11.96 5.11
CA VAL A 164 -1.29 10.83 4.49
C VAL A 164 -2.08 10.12 5.57
N GLU A 165 -3.36 9.85 5.30
CA GLU A 165 -4.18 9.00 6.15
C GLU A 165 -3.67 7.56 6.05
N THR A 166 -3.57 6.86 7.17
CA THR A 166 -3.22 5.44 7.23
C THR A 166 -4.22 4.69 8.10
N ALA A 167 -4.11 3.37 8.17
CA ALA A 167 -5.00 2.56 8.99
C ALA A 167 -4.83 2.79 10.51
N THR A 168 -3.69 3.34 10.95
CA THR A 168 -3.40 3.58 12.37
C THR A 168 -3.56 5.05 12.75
N GLU A 169 -3.04 5.96 11.94
CA GLU A 169 -3.05 7.41 12.19
C GLU A 169 -2.74 8.24 10.94
N LYS A 170 -2.76 9.57 11.04
CA LYS A 170 -2.18 10.44 10.01
C LYS A 170 -0.67 10.46 10.14
N VAL A 171 0.04 10.12 9.06
CA VAL A 171 1.50 10.16 9.03
C VAL A 171 1.99 11.34 8.21
N GLN A 172 3.07 11.96 8.64
CA GLN A 172 3.70 13.04 7.90
C GLN A 172 4.43 12.47 6.67
N VAL A 173 4.29 13.15 5.53
CA VAL A 173 5.11 12.90 4.35
C VAL A 173 6.52 13.44 4.62
N ILE A 174 7.51 12.56 4.60
CA ILE A 174 8.91 12.88 4.83
C ILE A 174 9.48 13.45 3.53
N ASN A 175 9.91 14.71 3.55
CA ASN A 175 10.62 15.29 2.40
C ASN A 175 12.07 14.78 2.39
N HIS A 176 12.38 13.86 1.48
CA HIS A 176 13.69 13.22 1.40
C HIS A 176 14.71 14.13 0.72
N LYS A 177 15.75 14.50 1.47
CA LYS A 177 16.70 15.55 1.03
C LYS A 177 17.81 15.03 0.14
N LYS A 178 18.21 13.77 0.30
CA LYS A 178 19.30 13.18 -0.48
C LYS A 178 18.75 12.82 -1.86
N ILE A 179 19.14 13.60 -2.86
CA ILE A 179 18.75 13.41 -4.25
C ILE A 179 19.97 13.43 -5.17
N ALA A 180 20.07 12.44 -6.04
CA ALA A 180 21.08 12.37 -7.07
C ALA A 180 20.56 13.04 -8.35
N ASN A 181 21.38 13.90 -8.96
CA ASN A 181 21.02 14.67 -10.16
C ASN A 181 19.62 15.35 -10.07
N PRO A 182 19.50 16.48 -9.35
CA PRO A 182 18.23 17.17 -9.13
C PRO A 182 17.47 17.57 -10.42
N ASN A 183 18.16 17.68 -11.55
CA ASN A 183 17.57 18.05 -12.84
C ASN A 183 16.92 16.87 -13.58
N ASP A 184 17.17 15.62 -13.15
CA ASP A 184 16.48 14.45 -13.68
C ASP A 184 15.33 14.07 -12.75
N PRO A 185 14.06 14.16 -13.20
CA PRO A 185 12.89 13.81 -12.38
C PRO A 185 12.74 12.31 -12.13
N THR A 186 13.63 11.47 -12.67
CA THR A 186 13.67 10.03 -12.40
C THR A 186 14.13 9.78 -10.97
N VAL A 187 13.30 9.14 -10.15
CA VAL A 187 13.68 8.67 -8.82
C VAL A 187 14.38 7.32 -8.95
N THR A 188 15.56 7.16 -8.37
CA THR A 188 16.31 5.90 -8.34
C THR A 188 16.33 5.33 -6.93
N LEU A 189 15.74 4.15 -6.75
CA LEU A 189 15.76 3.37 -5.52
C LEU A 189 16.71 2.18 -5.67
N MET A 190 17.44 1.84 -4.61
CA MET A 190 18.30 0.67 -4.53
C MET A 190 17.87 -0.24 -3.38
N PHE A 191 17.62 -1.51 -3.63
CA PHE A 191 17.29 -2.51 -2.61
C PHE A 191 18.37 -3.59 -2.57
N ALA A 192 18.85 -3.88 -1.38
CA ALA A 192 19.67 -5.08 -1.10
C ALA A 192 18.89 -6.02 -0.21
N GLY A 193 19.34 -7.26 -0.19
CA GLY A 193 18.84 -8.25 0.73
C GLY A 193 19.41 -8.09 2.15
N ASP A 194 19.67 -9.23 2.79
CA ASP A 194 19.85 -9.31 4.22
C ASP A 194 21.22 -8.80 4.68
N VAL A 195 21.19 -7.91 5.68
CA VAL A 195 22.36 -7.33 6.33
C VAL A 195 22.41 -7.83 7.76
N ASN A 196 23.42 -8.65 8.02
CA ASN A 196 23.76 -9.15 9.33
C ASN A 196 25.19 -8.73 9.70
N LEU A 197 25.31 -7.81 10.66
CA LEU A 197 26.58 -7.17 11.08
C LEU A 197 27.20 -7.84 12.31
N SER A 198 26.87 -9.10 12.57
CA SER A 198 27.34 -9.84 13.74
C SER A 198 28.86 -10.10 13.73
N ASN A 199 29.32 -10.86 14.73
CA ASN A 199 30.75 -11.04 15.02
C ASN A 199 31.66 -11.39 13.82
N PRO A 200 31.25 -12.22 12.84
CA PRO A 200 32.09 -12.48 11.67
C PRO A 200 32.39 -11.21 10.86
N VAL A 201 31.40 -10.34 10.64
CA VAL A 201 31.59 -9.06 9.96
C VAL A 201 32.41 -8.12 10.83
N SER A 202 32.08 -8.00 12.12
CA SER A 202 32.80 -7.11 13.04
C SER A 202 34.30 -7.43 13.11
N ASN A 203 34.64 -8.72 13.19
CA ASN A 203 36.01 -9.21 13.18
C ASN A 203 36.72 -8.98 11.85
N SER A 204 35.99 -9.10 10.72
CA SER A 204 36.56 -8.89 9.39
C SER A 204 36.84 -7.42 9.10
N ILE A 205 35.98 -6.50 9.54
CA ILE A 205 36.15 -5.07 9.22
C ILE A 205 37.11 -4.36 10.16
N GLN A 206 37.36 -4.91 11.36
CA GLN A 206 38.30 -4.35 12.37
C GLN A 206 38.10 -2.85 12.62
N GLY A 207 36.84 -2.40 12.68
CA GLY A 207 36.48 -0.99 12.87
C GLY A 207 36.50 -0.11 11.62
N ASN A 208 36.87 -0.63 10.45
CA ASN A 208 36.72 0.06 9.17
C ASN A 208 35.28 -0.04 8.66
N TYR A 209 34.39 0.80 9.21
CA TYR A 209 32.96 0.79 8.86
C TYR A 209 32.66 1.05 7.38
N LYS A 210 33.58 1.68 6.63
CA LYS A 210 33.41 1.95 5.20
C LYS A 210 33.63 0.70 4.34
N TYR A 211 34.35 -0.29 4.87
CA TYR A 211 34.81 -1.45 4.10
C TYR A 211 33.67 -2.22 3.40
N PRO A 212 32.55 -2.59 4.07
CA PRO A 212 31.52 -3.39 3.42
C PRO A 212 30.91 -2.71 2.18
N PHE A 213 30.72 -1.40 2.21
CA PHE A 213 30.15 -0.63 1.09
C PHE A 213 31.19 0.03 0.18
N ALA A 214 32.48 -0.24 0.36
CA ALA A 214 33.54 0.46 -0.37
C ALA A 214 33.43 0.29 -1.90
N LYS A 215 32.84 -0.82 -2.36
CA LYS A 215 32.65 -1.17 -3.78
C LYS A 215 31.20 -1.04 -4.28
N MET A 216 30.33 -0.39 -3.50
CA MET A 216 28.91 -0.20 -3.81
C MET A 216 28.57 1.28 -3.91
N ASP A 217 29.24 1.98 -4.83
CA ASP A 217 28.99 3.40 -5.11
C ASP A 217 27.55 3.67 -5.55
N GLU A 218 26.91 2.68 -6.14
CA GLU A 218 25.53 2.71 -6.62
C GLU A 218 24.54 3.04 -5.50
N TYR A 219 24.78 2.59 -4.26
CA TYR A 219 23.94 2.91 -3.10
C TYR A 219 24.04 4.39 -2.73
N ARG A 220 25.26 4.94 -2.73
CA ARG A 220 25.50 6.35 -2.44
C ARG A 220 24.95 7.27 -3.54
N LYS A 221 24.88 6.77 -4.77
CA LYS A 221 24.38 7.50 -5.96
C LYS A 221 22.87 7.33 -6.18
N ALA A 222 22.20 6.47 -5.42
CA ALA A 222 20.73 6.36 -5.45
C ALA A 222 20.08 7.55 -4.74
N ASP A 223 18.85 7.87 -5.11
CA ASP A 223 18.05 8.84 -4.35
C ASP A 223 17.68 8.23 -2.99
N LEU A 224 17.30 6.94 -2.95
CA LEU A 224 17.01 6.22 -1.71
C LEU A 224 17.59 4.81 -1.76
N ALA A 225 18.27 4.38 -0.70
CA ALA A 225 18.77 3.02 -0.56
C ALA A 225 18.18 2.28 0.66
N ILE A 226 17.77 1.03 0.43
CA ILE A 226 17.05 0.17 1.38
C ILE A 226 17.79 -1.15 1.56
N VAL A 227 17.83 -1.66 2.80
CA VAL A 227 18.31 -3.01 3.15
C VAL A 227 17.39 -3.66 4.18
N ASN A 228 17.44 -4.99 4.32
CA ASN A 228 16.85 -5.67 5.47
C ASN A 228 17.90 -5.83 6.57
N LEU A 229 17.66 -5.21 7.73
CA LEU A 229 18.59 -5.26 8.86
C LEU A 229 18.13 -6.31 9.87
N GLU A 230 18.84 -7.43 9.94
CA GLU A 230 18.40 -8.56 10.77
C GLU A 230 18.85 -8.45 12.23
N ASN A 231 20.02 -7.88 12.51
CA ASN A 231 20.48 -7.83 13.89
C ASN A 231 20.02 -6.56 14.61
N PRO A 232 19.63 -6.66 15.89
CA PRO A 232 19.47 -5.49 16.72
C PRO A 232 20.83 -4.83 16.99
N LEU A 233 20.84 -3.51 16.89
CA LEU A 233 21.95 -2.63 17.24
C LEU A 233 21.80 -2.24 18.72
N SER A 234 22.30 -3.08 19.62
CA SER A 234 22.07 -2.90 21.06
C SER A 234 23.21 -3.44 21.92
N ARG A 235 23.54 -2.71 22.98
CA ARG A 235 24.48 -3.17 24.02
C ARG A 235 23.80 -3.97 25.13
N SER A 236 22.46 -3.97 25.18
CA SER A 236 21.68 -4.47 26.32
C SER A 236 21.83 -5.97 26.60
N THR A 237 22.20 -6.76 25.60
CA THR A 237 22.39 -8.21 25.68
C THR A 237 23.85 -8.65 25.72
N LEU A 238 24.81 -7.73 25.53
CA LEU A 238 26.25 -8.02 25.63
C LEU A 238 26.68 -8.45 27.05
N LYS A 239 25.77 -8.38 28.05
CA LYS A 239 26.06 -8.63 29.46
C LYS A 239 25.57 -9.98 30.03
N ASN A 240 24.85 -10.82 29.28
CA ASN A 240 24.35 -12.11 29.78
C ASN A 240 24.96 -13.31 29.01
N THR A 241 25.77 -14.11 29.72
CA THR A 241 26.66 -15.15 29.17
C THR A 241 26.09 -16.57 29.11
N THR A 242 24.79 -16.75 28.98
CA THR A 242 24.22 -18.11 28.86
C THR A 242 23.13 -18.18 27.79
N GLN A 243 23.51 -18.78 26.66
CA GLN A 243 22.68 -19.39 25.60
C GLN A 243 21.70 -18.54 24.78
N GLN A 244 21.28 -17.33 25.17
CA GLN A 244 20.47 -16.47 24.30
C GLN A 244 21.33 -15.62 23.35
N LYS A 245 21.74 -16.29 22.25
CA LYS A 245 22.20 -15.83 20.93
C LYS A 245 23.11 -14.58 20.85
N LYS A 246 24.37 -14.85 20.48
CA LYS A 246 25.51 -13.99 20.06
C LYS A 246 25.26 -13.02 18.86
N LEU A 247 24.03 -12.59 18.63
CA LEU A 247 23.62 -11.92 17.38
C LEU A 247 23.30 -10.43 17.55
N THR A 248 23.48 -9.85 18.74
CA THR A 248 23.41 -8.39 18.91
C THR A 248 24.71 -7.72 18.51
N VAL A 249 24.60 -6.51 17.97
CA VAL A 249 25.74 -5.77 17.40
C VAL A 249 25.87 -4.44 18.14
N ASP A 250 27.11 -4.00 18.41
CA ASP A 250 27.33 -2.68 19.00
C ASP A 250 26.67 -1.59 18.12
N PRO A 251 25.91 -0.65 18.71
CA PRO A 251 25.27 0.44 17.97
C PRO A 251 26.16 1.21 17.00
N ASN A 252 27.48 1.29 17.25
CA ASN A 252 28.42 1.92 16.32
C ASN A 252 28.44 1.30 14.92
N TYR A 253 27.98 0.06 14.76
CA TYR A 253 27.91 -0.60 13.44
C TYR A 253 26.86 0.01 12.52
N VAL A 254 25.97 0.88 13.03
CA VAL A 254 25.15 1.77 12.17
C VAL A 254 26.02 2.57 11.19
N LYS A 255 27.29 2.84 11.53
CA LYS A 255 28.26 3.51 10.66
C LYS A 255 28.54 2.75 9.37
N VAL A 256 28.35 1.42 9.34
CA VAL A 256 28.42 0.64 8.11
C VAL A 256 27.30 1.07 7.17
N LEU A 257 26.07 1.16 7.67
CA LEU A 257 24.88 1.55 6.91
C LEU A 257 24.99 3.00 6.41
N THR A 258 25.36 3.94 7.27
CA THR A 258 25.52 5.35 6.87
C THR A 258 26.64 5.55 5.85
N SER A 259 27.74 4.78 5.94
CA SER A 259 28.82 4.83 4.94
C SER A 259 28.40 4.27 3.57
N GLY A 260 27.44 3.34 3.57
CA GLY A 260 26.80 2.84 2.36
C GLY A 260 25.82 3.83 1.74
N GLY A 261 25.39 4.85 2.49
CA GLY A 261 24.31 5.72 2.10
C GLY A 261 22.95 5.03 2.19
N VAL A 262 22.78 4.09 3.11
CA VAL A 262 21.46 3.49 3.43
C VAL A 262 20.58 4.56 4.08
N ASP A 263 19.35 4.67 3.61
CA ASP A 263 18.39 5.69 4.05
C ASP A 263 17.20 5.08 4.82
N LEU A 264 16.90 3.81 4.57
CA LEU A 264 15.74 3.09 5.11
C LEU A 264 16.09 1.61 5.37
N VAL A 265 15.60 1.04 6.48
CA VAL A 265 15.80 -0.37 6.81
C VAL A 265 14.50 -1.08 7.15
N ASN A 266 14.39 -2.34 6.72
CA ASN A 266 13.35 -3.26 7.16
C ASN A 266 13.76 -3.89 8.49
N LEU A 267 12.87 -3.88 9.49
CA LEU A 267 13.07 -4.49 10.81
C LEU A 267 12.00 -5.55 11.14
N ALA A 268 10.91 -5.69 10.37
CA ALA A 268 10.02 -6.83 10.55
C ALA A 268 10.71 -8.09 10.02
N ASN A 269 11.41 -8.79 10.90
CA ASN A 269 12.09 -10.05 10.63
C ASN A 269 12.11 -10.96 11.86
N ASP A 270 12.48 -12.23 11.64
CA ASP A 270 12.53 -13.27 12.66
C ASP A 270 13.51 -12.92 13.80
N HIS A 271 14.61 -12.25 13.44
CA HIS A 271 15.61 -11.75 14.37
C HIS A 271 15.18 -10.51 15.13
N THR A 272 14.00 -9.95 14.89
CA THR A 272 13.43 -8.97 15.80
C THR A 272 12.55 -9.63 16.86
N ILE A 273 12.05 -10.85 16.61
CA ILE A 273 11.14 -11.59 17.49
C ILE A 273 11.95 -12.53 18.38
N GLY A 274 12.26 -12.07 19.59
CA GLY A 274 13.00 -12.86 20.58
C GLY A 274 14.02 -12.06 21.38
N TYR A 275 14.27 -10.81 21.00
CA TYR A 275 15.08 -9.90 21.80
C TYR A 275 14.26 -9.16 22.85
N PRO A 276 14.90 -8.75 23.97
CA PRO A 276 14.29 -7.83 24.91
C PRO A 276 13.82 -6.56 24.19
N GLU A 277 12.64 -6.06 24.56
CA GLU A 277 12.05 -4.80 24.09
C GLU A 277 13.08 -3.65 24.04
N LYS A 278 13.90 -3.55 25.08
CA LYS A 278 15.00 -2.58 25.18
C LYS A 278 15.97 -2.63 23.99
N SER A 279 16.24 -3.80 23.43
CA SER A 279 17.14 -3.95 22.27
C SER A 279 16.54 -3.36 21.01
N LEU A 280 15.24 -3.55 20.80
CA LEU A 280 14.52 -2.95 19.68
C LEU A 280 14.48 -1.44 19.82
N VAL A 281 14.14 -0.93 21.02
CA VAL A 281 14.12 0.51 21.28
C VAL A 281 15.49 1.15 21.02
N GLU A 282 16.58 0.57 21.56
CA GLU A 282 17.95 1.05 21.32
C GLU A 282 18.34 1.00 19.84
N THR A 283 17.88 -0.02 19.10
CA THR A 283 18.09 -0.13 17.66
C THR A 283 17.40 1.00 16.90
N ILE A 284 16.13 1.25 17.22
CA ILE A 284 15.36 2.32 16.57
C ILE A 284 15.97 3.69 16.87
N GLU A 285 16.33 3.97 18.14
CA GLU A 285 17.01 5.21 18.53
C GLU A 285 18.34 5.38 17.79
N THR A 286 19.15 4.33 17.71
CA THR A 286 20.42 4.34 16.97
C THR A 286 20.24 4.68 15.49
N LEU A 287 19.19 4.16 14.85
CA LEU A 287 18.88 4.45 13.45
C LEU A 287 18.40 5.89 13.29
N GLU A 288 17.46 6.33 14.13
CA GLU A 288 16.89 7.69 14.13
C GLU A 288 17.98 8.76 14.33
N ASP A 289 18.92 8.56 15.26
CA ASP A 289 20.05 9.47 15.53
C ASP A 289 20.97 9.66 14.32
N THR A 290 20.95 8.72 13.38
CA THR A 290 21.73 8.79 12.13
C THR A 290 20.93 9.25 10.91
N GLY A 291 19.63 9.50 11.09
CA GLY A 291 18.72 9.84 10.00
C GLY A 291 18.29 8.65 9.12
N ILE A 292 18.59 7.41 9.55
CA ILE A 292 18.10 6.20 8.88
C ILE A 292 16.69 5.91 9.39
N HIS A 293 15.74 5.76 8.48
CA HIS A 293 14.38 5.40 8.82
C HIS A 293 14.23 3.87 8.96
N SER A 294 13.28 3.42 9.78
CA SER A 294 12.96 2.00 9.93
C SER A 294 11.49 1.69 9.65
N LEU A 295 11.21 0.44 9.27
CA LEU A 295 9.88 -0.09 8.96
C LEU A 295 9.64 -1.41 9.69
N GLY A 296 8.36 -1.70 9.97
CA GLY A 296 7.92 -3.05 10.35
C GLY A 296 8.17 -3.44 11.81
N ALA A 297 8.86 -2.61 12.60
CA ALA A 297 9.00 -2.79 14.04
C ALA A 297 8.92 -1.44 14.77
N GLY A 298 8.50 -1.46 16.04
CA GLY A 298 8.24 -0.23 16.78
C GLY A 298 8.26 -0.37 18.30
N ARG A 299 8.24 0.78 18.98
CA ARG A 299 8.05 0.89 20.43
C ARG A 299 6.60 0.55 20.82
N THR A 300 5.67 0.68 19.87
CA THR A 300 4.28 0.21 19.98
C THR A 300 3.84 -0.57 18.73
N LYS A 301 2.70 -1.27 18.82
CA LYS A 301 2.11 -1.99 17.66
C LYS A 301 1.71 -1.04 16.54
N GLU A 302 1.24 0.15 16.91
CA GLU A 302 0.85 1.21 15.97
C GLU A 302 2.08 1.74 15.23
N GLU A 303 3.19 1.94 15.93
CA GLU A 303 4.46 2.32 15.31
C GLU A 303 5.01 1.22 14.39
N ALA A 304 4.93 -0.05 14.82
CA ALA A 304 5.37 -1.17 13.99
C ALA A 304 4.60 -1.27 12.66
N ARG A 305 3.28 -1.01 12.70
CA ARG A 305 2.40 -1.00 11.52
C ARG A 305 2.48 0.30 10.70
N ARG A 306 3.10 1.36 11.23
CA ARG A 306 3.14 2.68 10.59
C ARG A 306 3.94 2.65 9.28
N PRO A 307 3.35 3.02 8.13
CA PRO A 307 4.12 3.15 6.90
C PRO A 307 5.10 4.33 6.98
N LYS A 308 6.18 4.28 6.20
CA LYS A 308 6.96 5.48 5.88
C LYS A 308 6.52 5.99 4.52
N VAL A 309 6.08 7.25 4.47
CA VAL A 309 5.74 7.93 3.22
C VAL A 309 6.79 8.98 2.97
N MET A 310 7.51 8.86 1.86
CA MET A 310 8.60 9.76 1.49
C MET A 310 8.29 10.44 0.16
N GLU A 311 8.50 11.75 0.10
CA GLU A 311 8.48 12.50 -1.15
C GLU A 311 9.91 12.62 -1.68
N ILE A 312 10.12 12.12 -2.90
CA ILE A 312 11.42 12.12 -3.59
C ILE A 312 11.20 12.70 -4.98
N LYS A 313 11.87 13.81 -5.31
CA LYS A 313 11.72 14.50 -6.60
C LYS A 313 10.24 14.76 -6.98
N GLY A 314 9.42 15.10 -5.98
CA GLY A 314 7.99 15.36 -6.12
C GLY A 314 7.09 14.13 -6.29
N GLN A 315 7.62 12.91 -6.14
CA GLN A 315 6.84 11.66 -6.15
C GLN A 315 6.70 11.14 -4.71
N LYS A 316 5.47 10.85 -4.27
CA LYS A 316 5.19 10.26 -2.95
C LYS A 316 5.23 8.74 -3.02
N ILE A 317 6.08 8.14 -2.21
CA ILE A 317 6.29 6.69 -2.16
C ILE A 317 6.01 6.21 -0.74
N ALA A 318 5.05 5.30 -0.60
CA ALA A 318 4.78 4.61 0.65
C ALA A 318 5.56 3.30 0.71
N TYR A 319 6.17 3.04 1.87
CA TYR A 319 6.89 1.82 2.18
C TYR A 319 6.22 1.11 3.36
N LEU A 320 6.01 -0.19 3.19
CA LEU A 320 5.49 -1.10 4.22
C LEU A 320 6.45 -2.26 4.39
N ASN A 321 6.49 -2.85 5.59
CA ASN A 321 7.27 -4.05 5.87
C ASN A 321 6.50 -4.99 6.81
N TYR A 322 6.45 -6.28 6.45
CA TYR A 322 5.76 -7.32 7.20
C TYR A 322 6.66 -8.56 7.39
N TYR A 323 6.49 -9.24 8.53
CA TYR A 323 7.13 -10.53 8.82
C TYR A 323 6.12 -11.67 8.77
N ASP A 324 6.49 -12.77 8.11
CA ASP A 324 5.63 -13.94 7.94
C ASP A 324 5.69 -14.93 9.11
N THR A 325 5.16 -14.54 10.26
CA THR A 325 4.81 -15.48 11.34
C THR A 325 3.76 -14.87 12.26
N ASP A 326 2.80 -15.68 12.70
CA ASP A 326 1.97 -15.38 13.85
C ASP A 326 2.80 -15.52 15.13
N ILE A 327 3.20 -14.39 15.73
CA ILE A 327 3.93 -14.35 17.00
C ILE A 327 3.03 -14.94 18.10
N PRO A 328 3.40 -16.07 18.76
CA PRO A 328 2.61 -16.62 19.84
C PRO A 328 2.41 -15.60 20.96
N SER A 329 1.20 -15.48 21.50
CA SER A 329 0.85 -14.53 22.57
C SER A 329 1.69 -14.68 23.85
N THR A 330 2.33 -15.84 24.04
CA THR A 330 3.24 -16.16 25.14
C THR A 330 4.67 -15.66 24.94
N THR A 331 5.03 -15.28 23.72
CA THR A 331 6.29 -14.60 23.44
C THR A 331 6.17 -13.18 23.99
N ARG A 332 7.08 -12.80 24.89
CA ARG A 332 7.17 -11.44 25.46
C ARG A 332 7.47 -10.49 24.29
N SER A 333 6.42 -10.03 23.62
CA SER A 333 6.50 -9.63 22.21
C SER A 333 7.02 -8.21 22.07
N VAL A 334 8.12 -8.11 21.33
CA VAL A 334 8.57 -6.90 20.67
C VAL A 334 7.54 -6.56 19.58
N ASN A 335 7.21 -5.28 19.40
CA ASN A 335 6.19 -4.90 18.44
C ASN A 335 6.74 -5.03 17.02
N VAL A 336 6.32 -6.07 16.32
CA VAL A 336 6.65 -6.36 14.93
C VAL A 336 5.36 -6.46 14.12
N ASN A 337 5.40 -5.95 12.90
CA ASN A 337 4.27 -5.95 11.98
C ASN A 337 4.17 -7.30 11.27
N THR A 338 3.24 -8.15 11.69
CA THR A 338 3.05 -9.48 11.10
C THR A 338 2.20 -9.43 9.83
N SER A 339 2.37 -10.42 8.95
CA SER A 339 1.71 -10.55 7.63
C SER A 339 0.21 -10.88 7.68
N ASN A 340 -0.56 -10.25 8.58
CA ASN A 340 -2.00 -10.44 8.63
C ASN A 340 -2.69 -9.86 7.38
N LYS A 341 -3.34 -10.74 6.60
CA LYS A 341 -3.95 -10.43 5.30
C LYS A 341 -4.93 -9.25 5.34
N ASP A 342 -5.81 -9.19 6.34
CA ASP A 342 -6.80 -8.11 6.46
C ASP A 342 -6.12 -6.76 6.74
N ARG A 343 -5.07 -6.76 7.57
CA ARG A 343 -4.29 -5.55 7.85
C ARG A 343 -3.52 -5.07 6.63
N ILE A 344 -2.85 -5.97 5.91
CA ILE A 344 -2.15 -5.66 4.65
C ILE A 344 -3.12 -5.01 3.66
N SER A 345 -4.28 -5.62 3.44
CA SER A 345 -5.32 -5.07 2.56
C SER A 345 -5.77 -3.68 2.99
N SER A 346 -6.11 -3.50 4.27
CA SER A 346 -6.51 -2.20 4.80
C SER A 346 -5.41 -1.13 4.68
N ASP A 347 -4.15 -1.49 4.93
CA ASP A 347 -3.02 -0.55 4.87
C ASP A 347 -2.82 -0.04 3.45
N ILE A 348 -2.83 -0.94 2.47
CA ILE A 348 -2.61 -0.62 1.05
C ILE A 348 -3.80 0.18 0.49
N GLN A 349 -5.04 -0.26 0.74
CA GLN A 349 -6.23 0.37 0.17
C GLN A 349 -6.39 1.82 0.65
N ILE A 350 -6.08 2.10 1.93
CA ILE A 350 -6.12 3.47 2.45
C ILE A 350 -5.06 4.34 1.76
N LEU A 351 -3.85 3.83 1.55
CA LEU A 351 -2.74 4.56 0.93
C LEU A 351 -2.95 4.81 -0.57
N ARG A 352 -3.61 3.90 -1.29
CA ARG A 352 -3.57 3.81 -2.76
C ARG A 352 -3.86 5.12 -3.50
N ASN A 353 -4.84 5.91 -3.03
CA ASN A 353 -5.24 7.14 -3.68
C ASN A 353 -4.51 8.40 -3.16
N GLN A 354 -3.55 8.23 -2.25
CA GLN A 354 -2.82 9.31 -1.59
C GLN A 354 -1.34 9.38 -1.99
N VAL A 355 -0.83 8.33 -2.65
CA VAL A 355 0.59 8.20 -3.03
C VAL A 355 0.75 7.73 -4.48
N ASP A 356 1.89 8.06 -5.08
CA ASP A 356 2.22 7.64 -6.44
C ASP A 356 2.57 6.16 -6.50
N TRP A 357 3.31 5.68 -5.50
CA TRP A 357 3.88 4.35 -5.44
C TRP A 357 3.70 3.71 -4.04
N ILE A 358 3.32 2.43 -3.99
CA ILE A 358 3.28 1.61 -2.77
C ILE A 358 4.26 0.44 -2.95
N ILE A 359 5.27 0.39 -2.10
CA ILE A 359 6.30 -0.64 -2.09
C ILE A 359 6.15 -1.45 -0.81
N VAL A 360 5.96 -2.76 -0.94
CA VAL A 360 5.76 -3.66 0.20
C VAL A 360 6.92 -4.62 0.31
N ASN A 361 7.53 -4.65 1.50
CA ASN A 361 8.66 -5.51 1.81
C ASN A 361 8.22 -6.66 2.72
N TYR A 362 8.74 -7.85 2.48
CA TYR A 362 8.45 -9.00 3.32
C TYR A 362 9.71 -9.70 3.78
N HIS A 363 9.65 -10.24 4.99
CA HIS A 363 10.62 -11.19 5.50
C HIS A 363 9.90 -12.53 5.72
N TRP A 364 10.18 -13.51 4.86
CA TRP A 364 9.32 -14.68 4.67
C TRP A 364 10.00 -15.89 4.01
N GLY A 365 9.32 -17.02 3.96
CA GLY A 365 9.75 -18.17 3.20
C GLY A 365 10.56 -19.14 4.04
N VAL A 366 11.21 -20.07 3.34
CA VAL A 366 12.00 -21.13 3.96
C VAL A 366 13.47 -20.84 3.71
N GLU A 367 14.27 -20.86 4.77
CA GLU A 367 15.72 -20.68 4.65
C GLU A 367 16.33 -21.63 3.60
N LEU A 368 17.19 -21.07 2.76
CA LEU A 368 17.94 -21.74 1.69
C LEU A 368 17.07 -22.33 0.57
N SER A 369 15.77 -22.07 0.54
CA SER A 369 14.90 -22.46 -0.58
C SER A 369 15.03 -21.45 -1.72
N GLU A 370 15.51 -21.88 -2.88
CA GLU A 370 15.61 -21.04 -4.09
C GLU A 370 14.24 -20.80 -4.77
N TYR A 371 13.22 -21.58 -4.42
CA TYR A 371 11.85 -21.43 -4.91
C TYR A 371 10.94 -20.94 -3.78
N PRO A 372 10.09 -19.93 -4.02
CA PRO A 372 9.11 -19.50 -3.02
C PRO A 372 8.05 -20.57 -2.81
N GLY A 373 7.57 -20.71 -1.58
CA GLY A 373 6.40 -21.55 -1.28
C GLY A 373 5.11 -20.94 -1.84
N ASP A 374 4.10 -21.79 -2.06
CA ASP A 374 2.80 -21.35 -2.61
C ASP A 374 2.17 -20.22 -1.81
N TRP A 375 2.27 -20.29 -0.48
CA TRP A 375 1.75 -19.25 0.41
C TRP A 375 2.49 -17.90 0.27
N GLN A 376 3.79 -17.91 -0.07
CA GLN A 376 4.54 -16.69 -0.37
C GLN A 376 3.99 -16.07 -1.65
N MET A 377 3.76 -16.90 -2.67
CA MET A 377 3.18 -16.46 -3.95
C MET A 377 1.78 -15.90 -3.77
N ASP A 378 0.92 -16.58 -3.04
CA ASP A 378 -0.45 -16.13 -2.76
C ASP A 378 -0.47 -14.80 -2.01
N THR A 379 0.41 -14.64 -1.03
CA THR A 379 0.51 -13.40 -0.24
C THR A 379 1.04 -12.25 -1.09
N ALA A 380 2.07 -12.49 -1.90
CA ALA A 380 2.65 -11.47 -2.78
C ALA A 380 1.67 -11.01 -3.87
N ARG A 381 0.97 -11.96 -4.50
CA ARG A 381 -0.05 -11.67 -5.53
C ARG A 381 -1.26 -10.96 -4.95
N MET A 382 -1.75 -11.40 -3.79
CA MET A 382 -2.80 -10.68 -3.06
C MET A 382 -2.37 -9.25 -2.75
N THR A 383 -1.12 -9.02 -2.35
CA THR A 383 -0.59 -7.69 -2.06
C THR A 383 -0.64 -6.77 -3.28
N ILE A 384 -0.29 -7.29 -4.46
CA ILE A 384 -0.48 -6.59 -5.74
C ILE A 384 -1.97 -6.35 -6.03
N ASP A 385 -2.84 -7.35 -5.83
CA ASP A 385 -4.29 -7.21 -6.03
C ASP A 385 -4.87 -6.09 -5.16
N GLN A 386 -4.37 -5.89 -3.94
CA GLN A 386 -4.80 -4.79 -3.06
C GLN A 386 -4.34 -3.40 -3.51
N GLY A 387 -3.43 -3.34 -4.49
CA GLY A 387 -2.97 -2.10 -5.10
C GLY A 387 -1.51 -1.75 -4.81
N ALA A 388 -0.67 -2.67 -4.33
CA ALA A 388 0.77 -2.43 -4.28
C ALA A 388 1.38 -2.34 -5.68
N ASP A 389 2.44 -1.54 -5.84
CA ASP A 389 3.14 -1.38 -7.13
C ASP A 389 4.39 -2.25 -7.26
N LEU A 390 4.96 -2.71 -6.13
CA LEU A 390 6.17 -3.52 -6.08
C LEU A 390 6.19 -4.31 -4.77
N VAL A 391 6.54 -5.59 -4.86
CA VAL A 391 6.81 -6.46 -3.71
C VAL A 391 8.27 -6.90 -3.71
N VAL A 392 8.95 -6.77 -2.57
CA VAL A 392 10.35 -7.18 -2.39
C VAL A 392 10.48 -8.07 -1.14
N GLY A 393 10.98 -9.29 -1.32
CA GLY A 393 11.16 -10.26 -0.25
C GLY A 393 12.61 -10.42 0.22
N HIS A 394 12.72 -10.97 1.42
CA HIS A 394 13.93 -11.20 2.23
C HIS A 394 13.71 -12.47 3.08
N HIS A 395 14.75 -12.97 3.77
CA HIS A 395 14.78 -14.13 4.70
C HIS A 395 15.38 -15.44 4.17
N PRO A 396 15.11 -15.93 2.94
CA PRO A 396 15.64 -17.22 2.50
C PRO A 396 17.17 -17.31 2.46
N LYS A 397 17.91 -16.21 2.67
CA LYS A 397 19.37 -16.06 2.58
C LYS A 397 19.96 -16.29 1.19
N VAL A 398 19.19 -16.87 0.28
CA VAL A 398 19.50 -17.09 -1.14
C VAL A 398 18.57 -16.27 -2.03
N LEU A 399 18.97 -16.09 -3.30
CA LEU A 399 18.10 -15.52 -4.31
C LEU A 399 16.89 -16.42 -4.53
N GLN A 400 15.72 -15.80 -4.66
CA GLN A 400 14.54 -16.45 -5.22
C GLN A 400 14.15 -15.73 -6.50
N GLY A 401 13.37 -16.40 -7.35
CA GLY A 401 12.92 -15.84 -8.60
C GLY A 401 12.05 -14.60 -8.45
N ALA A 402 11.73 -14.00 -9.60
CA ALA A 402 10.84 -12.86 -9.70
C ALA A 402 9.81 -13.04 -10.82
N GLU A 403 8.62 -12.49 -10.62
CA GLU A 403 7.55 -12.54 -11.60
C GLU A 403 6.95 -11.17 -11.89
N ILE A 404 6.27 -11.08 -13.04
CA ILE A 404 5.34 -10.01 -13.33
C ILE A 404 3.92 -10.56 -13.13
N TYR A 405 3.23 -10.07 -12.10
CA TYR A 405 1.84 -10.41 -11.82
C TYR A 405 0.96 -9.18 -12.01
N GLN A 406 -0.05 -9.28 -12.87
CA GLN A 406 -0.91 -8.14 -13.27
C GLN A 406 -0.11 -6.89 -13.68
N GLY A 407 0.98 -7.07 -14.42
CA GLY A 407 1.85 -5.99 -14.85
C GLY A 407 2.66 -5.34 -13.71
N ARG A 408 2.72 -5.95 -12.53
CA ARG A 408 3.52 -5.49 -11.39
C ARG A 408 4.60 -6.51 -11.00
N PRO A 409 5.77 -6.04 -10.57
CA PRO A 409 6.89 -6.89 -10.19
C PRO A 409 6.72 -7.46 -8.78
N ILE A 410 7.09 -8.73 -8.64
CA ILE A 410 7.26 -9.40 -7.36
C ILE A 410 8.65 -10.03 -7.36
N ILE A 411 9.49 -9.62 -6.40
CA ILE A 411 10.82 -10.20 -6.16
C ILE A 411 10.73 -10.97 -4.86
N TYR A 412 10.88 -12.30 -4.89
CA TYR A 412 10.60 -13.14 -3.73
C TYR A 412 11.74 -13.16 -2.70
N SER A 413 12.99 -13.01 -3.12
CA SER A 413 14.13 -12.85 -2.21
C SER A 413 15.33 -12.24 -2.94
N LEU A 414 15.97 -11.25 -2.31
CA LEU A 414 17.26 -10.72 -2.72
C LEU A 414 18.46 -11.44 -2.07
N GLY A 415 18.22 -12.45 -1.22
CA GLY A 415 19.26 -13.22 -0.53
C GLY A 415 20.13 -12.38 0.41
N ASN A 416 21.29 -12.91 0.79
CA ASN A 416 22.22 -12.18 1.64
C ASN A 416 22.95 -11.08 0.86
N PHE A 417 23.23 -9.95 1.52
CA PHE A 417 24.00 -8.84 0.96
C PHE A 417 25.30 -8.56 1.73
N ILE A 418 25.20 -8.33 3.03
CA ILE A 418 26.35 -8.23 3.95
C ILE A 418 25.99 -9.07 5.17
N PHE A 419 26.27 -10.37 5.10
CA PHE A 419 25.78 -11.32 6.08
C PHE A 419 26.91 -12.09 6.75
N GLY A 420 27.07 -11.89 8.06
CA GLY A 420 27.93 -12.71 8.91
C GLY A 420 27.11 -13.77 9.64
N ASP A 421 27.28 -15.04 9.28
CA ASP A 421 26.73 -16.15 10.06
C ASP A 421 27.80 -16.72 11.00
N THR A 422 27.44 -16.96 12.26
CA THR A 422 28.35 -17.63 13.20
C THR A 422 28.39 -19.16 13.00
N SER A 423 27.39 -19.70 12.29
CA SER A 423 27.27 -21.12 11.95
C SER A 423 27.84 -21.46 10.58
N ASN A 424 27.80 -20.53 9.62
CA ASN A 424 28.48 -20.65 8.33
C ASN A 424 29.57 -19.58 8.18
N LYS A 425 30.82 -20.02 8.02
CA LYS A 425 31.98 -19.11 7.85
C LYS A 425 32.15 -18.60 6.42
N GLU A 426 31.30 -19.03 5.49
CA GLU A 426 31.33 -18.59 4.12
C GLU A 426 30.99 -17.10 4.03
N SER A 427 31.97 -16.31 3.62
CA SER A 427 31.84 -14.84 3.44
C SER A 427 31.67 -14.44 1.98
N ASP A 428 31.68 -15.43 1.09
CA ASP A 428 31.78 -15.28 -0.34
C ASP A 428 30.59 -15.98 -0.98
N TYR A 429 29.75 -15.23 -1.67
CA TYR A 429 28.52 -15.74 -2.28
C TYR A 429 28.03 -14.80 -3.38
N GLU A 430 27.08 -15.30 -4.15
CA GLU A 430 26.46 -14.57 -5.25
C GLU A 430 25.07 -14.10 -4.85
N THR A 431 24.73 -12.89 -5.29
CA THR A 431 23.46 -12.25 -4.98
C THR A 431 23.13 -11.21 -6.05
N ALA A 432 22.07 -10.45 -5.87
CA ALA A 432 21.75 -9.30 -6.68
C ALA A 432 21.18 -8.16 -5.84
N VAL A 433 21.37 -6.95 -6.32
CA VAL A 433 20.66 -5.78 -5.82
C VAL A 433 19.64 -5.33 -6.85
N LEU A 434 18.51 -4.82 -6.38
CA LEU A 434 17.43 -4.33 -7.23
C LEU A 434 17.58 -2.82 -7.41
N LYS A 435 17.72 -2.38 -8.65
CA LYS A 435 17.60 -0.97 -9.02
C LYS A 435 16.21 -0.70 -9.57
N VAL A 436 15.49 0.24 -8.97
CA VAL A 436 14.16 0.67 -9.41
C VAL A 436 14.22 2.13 -9.82
N SER A 437 13.80 2.44 -11.04
CA SER A 437 13.73 3.80 -11.58
C SER A 437 12.28 4.20 -11.82
N LEU A 438 11.81 5.27 -11.18
CA LEU A 438 10.41 5.72 -11.22
C LEU A 438 10.30 7.07 -11.90
N LYS A 439 9.46 7.16 -12.94
CA LYS A 439 9.27 8.39 -13.72
C LYS A 439 7.88 8.44 -14.35
N LYS A 440 7.08 9.45 -13.99
CA LYS A 440 5.77 9.72 -14.62
C LYS A 440 4.85 8.48 -14.66
N GLY A 441 4.72 7.79 -13.53
CA GLY A 441 3.91 6.57 -13.42
C GLY A 441 4.49 5.34 -14.13
N LYS A 442 5.70 5.43 -14.69
CA LYS A 442 6.46 4.29 -15.24
C LYS A 442 7.49 3.81 -14.24
N MET A 443 7.71 2.50 -14.22
CA MET A 443 8.71 1.84 -13.38
C MET A 443 9.66 1.04 -14.27
N LYS A 444 10.96 1.23 -14.11
CA LYS A 444 11.98 0.36 -14.69
C LYS A 444 12.69 -0.38 -13.58
N ILE A 445 12.90 -1.68 -13.74
CA ILE A 445 13.48 -2.55 -12.73
C ILE A 445 14.65 -3.31 -13.35
N GLU A 446 15.75 -3.36 -12.61
CA GLU A 446 16.99 -4.01 -13.05
C GLU A 446 17.59 -4.77 -11.87
N PHE A 447 17.78 -6.09 -12.02
CA PHE A 447 18.73 -6.82 -11.17
C PHE A 447 20.15 -6.46 -11.60
N LEU A 448 20.95 -6.00 -10.65
CA LEU A 448 22.38 -5.82 -10.81
C LEU A 448 23.09 -6.98 -10.11
N PRO A 449 23.82 -7.85 -10.84
CA PRO A 449 24.43 -9.03 -10.27
C PRO A 449 25.61 -8.64 -9.37
N VAL A 450 25.69 -9.26 -8.19
CA VAL A 450 26.67 -8.94 -7.15
C VAL A 450 27.40 -10.19 -6.73
N VAL A 451 28.72 -10.08 -6.61
CA VAL A 451 29.54 -11.02 -5.86
C VAL A 451 29.89 -10.36 -4.54
N VAL A 452 29.65 -11.07 -3.46
CA VAL A 452 30.16 -10.72 -2.13
C VAL A 452 31.44 -11.48 -1.93
N SER A 453 32.51 -10.79 -1.53
CA SER A 453 33.75 -11.44 -1.11
C SER A 453 34.19 -10.82 0.21
N LYS A 454 34.41 -11.65 1.23
CA LYS A 454 34.76 -11.20 2.59
C LYS A 454 33.84 -10.09 3.09
N TYR A 455 32.52 -10.31 2.96
CA TYR A 455 31.47 -9.35 3.37
C TYR A 455 31.49 -7.99 2.63
N GLN A 456 32.18 -7.90 1.49
CA GLN A 456 32.23 -6.72 0.64
C GLN A 456 31.52 -6.99 -0.69
N PRO A 457 30.24 -6.61 -0.84
CA PRO A 457 29.53 -6.67 -2.11
C PRO A 457 30.19 -5.81 -3.19
N GLN A 458 30.16 -6.32 -4.42
CA GLN A 458 30.58 -5.63 -5.64
C GLN A 458 29.68 -6.03 -6.81
N ILE A 459 29.12 -5.06 -7.54
CA ILE A 459 28.45 -5.33 -8.81
C ILE A 459 29.48 -5.85 -9.83
N VAL A 460 29.18 -6.98 -10.44
CA VAL A 460 30.05 -7.65 -11.43
C VAL A 460 29.50 -7.51 -12.85
N LYS A 461 30.39 -7.55 -13.83
CA LYS A 461 30.08 -7.53 -15.27
C LYS A 461 30.75 -8.72 -15.96
N GLY A 462 30.49 -8.88 -17.26
CA GLY A 462 31.06 -9.99 -18.05
C GLY A 462 30.41 -11.33 -17.72
N GLU A 463 31.14 -12.43 -17.88
CA GLU A 463 30.60 -13.79 -17.75
C GLU A 463 30.00 -14.06 -16.38
N LYS A 464 30.67 -13.65 -15.29
CA LYS A 464 30.13 -13.84 -13.93
C LYS A 464 28.80 -13.11 -13.72
N GLY A 465 28.69 -11.88 -14.23
CA GLY A 465 27.43 -11.14 -14.19
C GLY A 465 26.32 -11.84 -14.99
N LYS A 466 26.64 -12.38 -16.17
CA LYS A 466 25.68 -13.14 -16.98
C LYS A 466 25.22 -14.42 -16.30
N GLU A 467 26.12 -15.12 -15.62
CA GLU A 467 25.82 -16.35 -14.88
C GLU A 467 24.80 -16.09 -13.77
N ILE A 468 25.03 -15.08 -12.93
CA ILE A 468 24.09 -14.69 -11.86
C ILE A 468 22.72 -14.30 -12.44
N LEU A 469 22.70 -13.50 -13.52
CA LEU A 469 21.44 -13.11 -14.17
C LEU A 469 20.72 -14.30 -14.82
N LYS A 470 21.48 -15.28 -15.35
CA LYS A 470 20.94 -16.53 -15.88
C LYS A 470 20.33 -17.38 -14.77
N HIS A 471 21.01 -17.51 -13.64
CA HIS A 471 20.47 -18.20 -12.47
C HIS A 471 19.15 -17.56 -12.01
N ILE A 472 19.08 -16.23 -11.87
CA ILE A 472 17.83 -15.51 -11.54
C ILE A 472 16.72 -15.83 -12.57
N ALA A 473 17.04 -15.85 -13.87
CA ALA A 473 16.07 -16.18 -14.91
C ALA A 473 15.59 -17.64 -14.83
N GLU A 474 16.47 -18.58 -14.46
CA GLU A 474 16.15 -20.00 -14.26
C GLU A 474 15.23 -20.21 -13.07
N ILE A 475 15.56 -19.66 -11.90
CA ILE A 475 14.70 -19.77 -10.71
C ILE A 475 13.38 -18.99 -10.88
N SER A 476 13.33 -18.01 -11.79
CA SER A 476 12.09 -17.31 -12.17
C SER A 476 11.22 -18.10 -13.16
N SER A 477 11.74 -19.14 -13.81
CA SER A 477 11.04 -19.85 -14.88
C SER A 477 9.79 -20.62 -14.43
N VAL A 478 9.63 -20.81 -13.12
CA VAL A 478 8.46 -21.47 -12.51
C VAL A 478 7.20 -20.63 -12.57
N PHE A 479 7.31 -19.31 -12.76
CA PHE A 479 6.16 -18.41 -12.77
C PHE A 479 5.48 -18.36 -14.14
N HIS A 480 4.20 -18.03 -14.14
CA HIS A 480 3.44 -17.85 -15.39
C HIS A 480 4.03 -16.74 -16.27
N GLN A 481 4.46 -15.63 -15.66
CA GLN A 481 5.18 -14.54 -16.31
C GLN A 481 6.48 -14.26 -15.57
N PRO A 482 7.56 -14.99 -15.89
CA PRO A 482 8.88 -14.75 -15.30
C PRO A 482 9.35 -13.32 -15.58
N MET A 483 9.84 -12.62 -14.57
CA MET A 483 10.43 -11.30 -14.78
C MET A 483 11.79 -11.43 -15.47
N ARG A 484 11.95 -10.77 -16.62
CA ARG A 484 13.25 -10.62 -17.29
C ARG A 484 13.87 -9.28 -16.91
N THR A 485 15.17 -9.25 -16.70
CA THR A 485 15.90 -8.03 -16.32
C THR A 485 16.75 -7.50 -17.46
N PRO A 486 16.70 -6.18 -17.77
CA PRO A 486 15.80 -5.18 -17.18
C PRO A 486 14.35 -5.30 -17.70
N VAL A 487 13.38 -4.85 -16.92
CA VAL A 487 11.97 -4.71 -17.34
C VAL A 487 11.50 -3.27 -17.19
N ALA A 488 10.73 -2.79 -18.17
CA ALA A 488 10.01 -1.53 -18.09
C ALA A 488 8.51 -1.82 -17.98
N ILE A 489 7.90 -1.25 -16.96
CA ILE A 489 6.48 -1.34 -16.65
C ILE A 489 5.87 0.02 -16.95
N ASP A 490 5.00 0.03 -17.94
CA ASP A 490 4.21 1.19 -18.30
C ASP A 490 3.08 1.43 -17.29
N PRO A 491 2.50 2.64 -17.23
CA PRO A 491 1.44 2.95 -16.31
C PRO A 491 0.25 2.05 -16.66
N ILE A 492 -0.09 1.13 -15.77
CA ILE A 492 -1.38 0.47 -15.83
C ILE A 492 -2.41 1.58 -15.57
N ASN A 493 -3.44 1.64 -16.42
CA ASN A 493 -4.54 2.57 -16.22
C ASN A 493 -5.05 2.38 -14.78
N LYS A 494 -4.87 3.38 -13.90
CA LYS A 494 -5.16 3.25 -12.45
C LYS A 494 -6.66 2.99 -12.15
N ASP A 495 -7.48 2.92 -13.20
CA ASP A 495 -8.91 2.62 -13.21
C ASP A 495 -9.26 1.11 -13.24
N PHE A 496 -8.29 0.20 -13.08
CA PHE A 496 -8.59 -1.23 -12.96
C PHE A 496 -9.27 -1.54 -11.61
N ASN A 497 -10.60 -1.45 -11.62
CA ASN A 497 -11.47 -2.15 -10.69
C ASN A 497 -11.26 -3.65 -10.85
N PHE A 498 -10.98 -4.31 -9.71
CA PHE A 498 -10.88 -5.75 -9.49
C PHE A 498 -11.68 -6.62 -10.48
N VAL A 499 -10.97 -7.40 -11.29
CA VAL A 499 -11.47 -8.61 -11.94
C VAL A 499 -11.05 -9.78 -11.05
N GLY A 500 -11.99 -10.39 -10.35
CA GLY A 500 -11.78 -11.67 -9.68
C GLY A 500 -11.83 -12.78 -10.71
N ILE A 501 -10.76 -13.58 -10.80
CA ILE A 501 -10.71 -14.86 -11.49
C ILE A 501 -11.07 -15.94 -10.46
N ASP A 502 -11.99 -16.81 -10.83
CA ASP A 502 -11.99 -18.28 -10.66
C ASP A 502 -13.29 -18.79 -11.31
N SER A 503 -13.34 -19.80 -12.16
CA SER A 503 -12.68 -21.11 -12.05
C SER A 503 -12.46 -21.77 -13.41
N VAL A 504 -11.30 -22.43 -13.56
CA VAL A 504 -11.16 -23.60 -14.42
C VAL A 504 -11.55 -24.83 -13.60
N SER A 505 -12.70 -25.41 -13.94
CA SER A 505 -13.04 -26.83 -13.79
C SER A 505 -13.99 -27.12 -14.95
N GLY A 506 -13.72 -28.07 -15.84
CA GLY A 506 -13.64 -29.47 -15.49
C GLY A 506 -15.01 -30.09 -15.77
N GLU A 507 -15.03 -31.00 -16.75
CA GLU A 507 -16.02 -32.05 -17.00
C GLU A 507 -17.23 -31.83 -17.93
N GLN A 508 -17.21 -32.70 -18.95
CA GLN A 508 -18.27 -33.60 -19.40
C GLN A 508 -19.58 -32.99 -19.92
N ASN A 509 -19.78 -33.17 -21.22
CA ASN A 509 -21.12 -33.46 -21.75
C ASN A 509 -21.07 -34.74 -22.58
N SER A 510 -21.44 -35.85 -21.92
CA SER A 510 -22.17 -36.93 -22.56
C SER A 510 -23.58 -36.44 -22.90
N ASN A 511 -23.96 -36.44 -24.18
CA ASN A 511 -25.10 -37.22 -24.67
C ASN A 511 -25.54 -36.78 -26.07
N ASN A 512 -25.59 -37.80 -26.93
CA ASN A 512 -26.65 -38.07 -27.89
C ASN A 512 -27.01 -36.98 -28.90
N LEU A 513 -26.45 -37.13 -30.10
CA LEU A 513 -27.29 -37.18 -31.29
C LEU A 513 -26.89 -38.37 -32.15
N SER A 514 -27.82 -39.30 -32.24
CA SER A 514 -27.90 -40.31 -33.27
C SER A 514 -27.93 -39.64 -34.64
N THR A 515 -27.09 -40.09 -35.57
CA THR A 515 -27.53 -40.36 -36.93
C THR A 515 -26.52 -41.23 -37.66
N ARG A 516 -27.08 -42.04 -38.53
CA ARG A 516 -26.58 -43.26 -39.13
C ARG A 516 -25.99 -42.92 -40.52
N PHE A 517 -25.11 -43.80 -40.99
CA PHE A 517 -24.69 -44.04 -42.38
C PHE A 517 -23.57 -43.20 -43.01
N GLY A 518 -22.59 -43.94 -43.54
CA GLY A 518 -21.85 -43.55 -44.74
C GLY A 518 -20.40 -44.00 -44.80
N ARG A 519 -20.14 -45.25 -45.21
CA ARG A 519 -18.84 -45.68 -45.76
C ARG A 519 -18.55 -44.86 -47.03
N GLY A 520 -17.29 -44.46 -47.22
CA GLY A 520 -16.78 -43.99 -48.51
C GLY A 520 -15.34 -43.52 -48.42
N THR A 521 -14.44 -44.38 -48.91
CA THR A 521 -13.01 -44.22 -49.25
C THR A 521 -12.01 -43.99 -48.12
#